data_AF-A0A2Z6RCS8-F1
#
_entry.id   AF-A0A2Z6RCS8-F1
#
_cell.length_a   1.000
_cell.length_b   1.000
_cell.length_c   1.000
_cell.angle_alpha   90.00
_cell.angle_beta   90.00
_cell.angle_gamma   90.00
#
_symmetry.space_group_name_H-M   'P 1'
#
loop_
_entity.id
_entity.type
_entity.pdbx_description
1 polymer ?
#
loop_
_entity_poly.entity_id
_entity_poly.type
_entity_poly.pdbx_seq_one_letter_code
_entity_poly.pdbx_strand_id
1 'polypeptide(L)'
;MLQPSTIKRRLKTILSEFKRARKNWSELNDEGLDIANSLMNIKLKEREIDYSIYWKNDLDNLPDLEEEENDEIGNFNENYKNLFQSLRQIFEKMGIQYTKMKIQILQMESLLEESCESLGEEFTYNTSLYLTCPLETFVNKSGNIMNMYTQELNLKQSIISSIETINERDKIMVMLSSWLNQPFINTQMIKEFEEICEVEINYEEIL
;
A
#
# COMPACT_ATOMS: atom_id res chain seq x y z
N MET A 1 -28.35 21.44 -15.36
CA MET A 1 -28.08 22.15 -14.10
C MET A 1 -27.83 21.10 -13.03
N LEU A 2 -26.61 21.00 -12.51
CA LEU A 2 -26.23 20.02 -11.50
C LEU A 2 -27.09 20.25 -10.24
N GLN A 3 -27.69 19.19 -9.69
CA GLN A 3 -28.55 19.27 -8.51
C GLN A 3 -27.79 18.81 -7.27
N PRO A 4 -28.02 19.41 -6.08
CA PRO A 4 -27.37 18.99 -4.83
C PRO A 4 -27.52 17.49 -4.53
N SER A 5 -28.69 16.90 -4.81
CA SER A 5 -28.93 15.45 -4.64
C SER A 5 -28.03 14.58 -5.54
N THR A 6 -27.72 15.06 -6.75
CA THR A 6 -26.80 14.39 -7.66
C THR A 6 -25.36 14.42 -7.14
N ILE A 7 -24.94 15.55 -6.55
CA ILE A 7 -23.61 15.71 -5.94
C ILE A 7 -23.45 14.75 -4.77
N LYS A 8 -24.43 14.73 -3.84
CA LYS A 8 -24.46 13.79 -2.71
C LYS A 8 -24.27 12.35 -3.17
N ARG A 9 -25.13 11.89 -4.08
CA ARG A 9 -25.09 10.52 -4.59
C ARG A 9 -23.74 10.19 -5.25
N ARG A 10 -23.19 11.08 -6.08
CA ARG A 10 -21.88 10.89 -6.73
C ARG A 10 -20.76 10.78 -5.69
N LEU A 11 -20.69 11.72 -4.75
CA LEU A 11 -19.68 11.71 -3.70
C LEU A 11 -19.74 10.43 -2.85
N LYS A 12 -20.95 9.99 -2.44
CA LYS A 12 -21.13 8.74 -1.69
C LYS A 12 -20.55 7.53 -2.43
N THR A 13 -20.82 7.40 -3.73
CA THR A 13 -20.24 6.33 -4.55
C THR A 13 -18.72 6.42 -4.58
N ILE A 14 -18.16 7.60 -4.86
CA ILE A 14 -16.72 7.80 -4.98
C ILE A 14 -16.01 7.47 -3.65
N LEU A 15 -16.55 7.91 -2.52
CA LEU A 15 -16.01 7.62 -1.19
C LEU A 15 -16.03 6.12 -0.85
N SER A 16 -17.10 5.43 -1.23
CA SER A 16 -17.21 3.97 -1.06
C SER A 16 -16.16 3.22 -1.89
N GLU A 17 -15.97 3.61 -3.15
CA GLU A 17 -14.94 3.04 -4.01
C GLU A 17 -13.53 3.32 -3.50
N PHE A 18 -13.28 4.53 -3.00
CA PHE A 18 -12.02 4.92 -2.38
C PHE A 18 -11.72 4.08 -1.13
N LYS A 19 -12.70 3.90 -0.23
CA LYS A 19 -12.58 3.01 0.94
C LYS A 19 -12.29 1.56 0.52
N ARG A 20 -12.96 1.06 -0.52
CA ARG A 20 -12.74 -0.29 -1.04
C ARG A 20 -11.32 -0.47 -1.59
N ALA A 21 -10.80 0.50 -2.36
CA ALA A 21 -9.44 0.44 -2.87
C ALA A 21 -8.39 0.42 -1.74
N ARG A 22 -8.61 1.21 -0.68
CA ARG A 22 -7.77 1.21 0.54
C ARG A 22 -7.82 -0.12 1.30
N LYS A 23 -9.00 -0.75 1.39
CA LYS A 23 -9.13 -2.08 1.99
C LYS A 23 -8.32 -3.13 1.22
N ASN A 24 -8.49 -3.18 -0.09
CA ASN A 24 -7.74 -4.12 -0.94
C ASN A 24 -6.23 -3.87 -0.85
N TRP A 25 -5.78 -2.61 -0.70
CA TRP A 25 -4.38 -2.30 -0.46
C TRP A 25 -3.87 -2.95 0.84
N SER A 26 -4.64 -2.88 1.92
CA SER A 26 -4.26 -3.50 3.20
C SER A 26 -4.09 -5.01 3.07
N GLU A 27 -5.02 -5.69 2.39
CA GLU A 27 -4.94 -7.14 2.15
C GLU A 27 -3.68 -7.49 1.34
N LEU A 28 -3.39 -6.72 0.28
CA LEU A 28 -2.16 -6.90 -0.51
C LEU A 28 -0.88 -6.59 0.28
N ASN A 29 -0.92 -5.65 1.22
CA ASN A 29 0.22 -5.34 2.07
C ASN A 29 0.59 -6.54 2.95
N ASP A 30 -0.41 -7.19 3.54
CA ASP A 30 -0.25 -8.36 4.39
C ASP A 30 0.28 -9.56 3.58
N GLU A 31 -0.32 -9.84 2.42
CA GLU A 31 0.18 -10.86 1.48
C GLU A 31 1.64 -10.58 1.05
N GLY A 32 1.94 -9.33 0.74
CA GLY A 32 3.29 -8.90 0.36
C GLY A 32 4.31 -9.05 1.49
N LEU A 33 3.88 -8.83 2.74
CA LEU A 33 4.73 -8.98 3.92
C LEU A 33 5.15 -10.43 4.12
N ASP A 34 4.22 -11.38 3.95
CA ASP A 34 4.51 -12.81 4.10
C ASP A 34 5.53 -13.29 3.06
N ILE A 35 5.38 -12.83 1.81
CA ILE A 35 6.33 -13.12 0.73
C ILE A 35 7.68 -12.46 1.01
N ALA A 36 7.69 -11.18 1.41
CA ALA A 36 8.92 -10.46 1.73
C ALA A 36 9.67 -11.11 2.90
N ASN A 37 8.97 -11.50 3.97
CA ASN A 37 9.55 -12.24 5.10
C ASN A 37 10.20 -13.54 4.64
N SER A 38 9.51 -14.32 3.80
CA SER A 38 10.02 -15.59 3.26
C SER A 38 11.28 -15.38 2.42
N LEU A 39 11.27 -14.36 1.55
CA LEU A 39 12.40 -14.00 0.70
C LEU A 39 13.62 -13.56 1.53
N MET A 40 13.39 -12.72 2.53
CA MET A 40 14.45 -12.24 3.41
C MET A 40 15.05 -13.35 4.27
N ASN A 41 14.24 -14.33 4.69
CA ASN A 41 14.73 -15.51 5.39
C ASN A 41 15.65 -16.37 4.49
N ILE A 42 15.39 -16.45 3.19
CA ILE A 42 16.30 -17.13 2.24
C ILE A 42 17.64 -16.38 2.18
N LYS A 43 17.63 -15.06 2.03
CA LYS A 43 18.83 -14.22 2.03
C LYS A 43 19.65 -14.34 3.33
N LEU A 44 19.00 -14.48 4.47
CA LEU A 44 19.68 -14.71 5.75
C LEU A 44 20.33 -16.10 5.80
N LYS A 45 19.66 -17.13 5.28
CA LYS A 45 20.22 -18.50 5.21
C LYS A 45 21.38 -18.62 4.22
N GLU A 46 21.29 -17.99 3.06
CA GLU A 46 22.39 -17.91 2.08
C GLU A 46 23.67 -17.39 2.75
N ARG A 47 23.53 -16.36 3.59
CA ARG A 47 24.66 -15.82 4.37
C ARG A 47 25.22 -16.80 5.40
N GLU A 48 24.37 -17.57 6.08
CA GLU A 48 24.81 -18.60 7.04
C GLU A 48 25.58 -19.72 6.33
N ILE A 49 25.13 -20.11 5.12
CA ILE A 49 25.81 -21.08 4.26
C ILE A 49 27.16 -20.55 3.79
N ASP A 50 27.24 -19.31 3.28
CA ASP A 50 28.50 -18.67 2.87
C ASP A 50 29.53 -18.64 4.00
N TYR A 51 29.11 -18.28 5.22
CA TYR A 51 29.98 -18.35 6.40
C TYR A 51 30.41 -19.79 6.69
N SER A 52 29.51 -20.77 6.63
CA SER A 52 29.85 -22.18 6.87
C SER A 52 30.83 -22.75 5.85
N ILE A 53 30.71 -22.37 4.57
CA ILE A 53 31.62 -22.79 3.48
C ILE A 53 33.00 -22.17 3.69
N TYR A 54 33.06 -20.88 4.06
CA TYR A 54 34.32 -20.20 4.38
C TYR A 54 35.08 -20.93 5.50
N TRP A 55 34.39 -21.33 6.59
CA TRP A 55 35.00 -22.10 7.68
C TRP A 55 35.32 -23.56 7.33
N LYS A 56 34.56 -24.19 6.43
CA LYS A 56 34.85 -25.56 5.94
C LYS A 56 36.11 -25.59 5.08
N ASN A 57 36.36 -24.57 4.25
CA ASN A 57 37.55 -24.50 3.40
C ASN A 57 38.86 -24.31 4.19
N ASP A 58 38.80 -23.83 5.44
CA ASP A 58 39.93 -23.79 6.37
C ASP A 58 40.19 -25.15 7.08
N LEU A 59 39.26 -26.11 6.93
CA LEU A 59 39.34 -27.45 7.50
C LEU A 59 39.52 -28.48 6.38
N ASP A 60 40.76 -28.61 5.88
CA ASP A 60 41.14 -29.67 4.94
C ASP A 60 40.72 -31.05 5.50
N ASN A 61 39.90 -31.79 4.73
CA ASN A 61 39.42 -33.18 4.91
C ASN A 61 37.97 -33.38 5.39
N LEU A 62 36.97 -33.06 4.56
CA LEU A 62 35.68 -33.78 4.61
C LEU A 62 35.33 -34.37 3.22
N PRO A 63 34.74 -35.58 3.16
CA PRO A 63 34.49 -36.27 1.89
C PRO A 63 33.22 -35.77 1.18
N ASP A 64 33.22 -35.96 -0.15
CA ASP A 64 32.18 -35.66 -1.17
C ASP A 64 30.74 -35.47 -0.62
N LEU A 65 30.38 -34.21 -0.40
CA LEU A 65 28.99 -33.72 -0.23
C LEU A 65 28.55 -32.86 -1.43
N GLU A 66 29.38 -32.78 -2.48
CA GLU A 66 29.23 -31.81 -3.56
C GLU A 66 27.96 -32.03 -4.42
N GLU A 67 27.46 -33.26 -4.56
CA GLU A 67 26.26 -33.53 -5.37
C GLU A 67 24.95 -33.13 -4.67
N GLU A 68 24.81 -33.37 -3.36
CA GLU A 68 23.61 -32.95 -2.58
C GLU A 68 23.58 -31.42 -2.35
N GLU A 69 24.74 -30.78 -2.13
CA GLU A 69 24.82 -29.32 -1.94
C GLU A 69 24.50 -28.54 -3.23
N ASN A 70 24.85 -29.07 -4.42
CA ASN A 70 24.54 -28.41 -5.71
C ASN A 70 23.03 -28.40 -6.04
N ASP A 71 22.31 -29.48 -5.72
CA ASP A 71 20.85 -29.56 -5.91
C ASP A 71 20.09 -28.67 -4.91
N GLU A 72 20.58 -28.54 -3.67
CA GLU A 72 20.01 -27.60 -2.69
C GLU A 72 20.18 -26.14 -3.13
N ILE A 73 21.39 -25.74 -3.56
CA ILE A 73 21.68 -24.37 -4.04
C ILE A 73 20.83 -24.03 -5.28
N GLY A 74 20.65 -24.98 -6.20
CA GLY A 74 19.75 -24.83 -7.35
C GLY A 74 18.30 -24.55 -6.95
N ASN A 75 17.77 -25.33 -6.00
CA ASN A 75 16.42 -25.14 -5.45
C ASN A 75 16.27 -23.80 -4.69
N PHE A 76 17.29 -23.36 -3.95
CA PHE A 76 17.27 -22.05 -3.27
C PHE A 76 17.12 -20.90 -4.26
N ASN A 77 17.88 -20.92 -5.35
CA ASN A 77 17.88 -19.86 -6.36
C ASN A 77 16.55 -19.82 -7.12
N GLU A 78 15.97 -20.97 -7.46
CA GLU A 78 14.65 -21.04 -8.09
C GLU A 78 13.54 -20.52 -7.16
N ASN A 79 13.53 -20.95 -5.90
CA ASN A 79 12.56 -20.48 -4.91
C ASN A 79 12.66 -18.96 -4.67
N TYR A 80 13.90 -18.43 -4.57
CA TYR A 80 14.14 -16.99 -4.45
C TYR A 80 13.55 -16.23 -5.65
N LYS A 81 13.83 -16.66 -6.88
CA LYS A 81 13.29 -16.04 -8.10
C LYS A 81 11.76 -16.06 -8.12
N ASN A 82 11.16 -17.17 -7.73
CA ASN A 82 9.70 -17.32 -7.68
C ASN A 82 9.08 -16.37 -6.65
N LEU A 83 9.61 -16.33 -5.42
CA LEU A 83 9.14 -15.42 -4.37
C LEU A 83 9.32 -13.96 -4.77
N PHE A 84 10.46 -13.61 -5.38
CA PHE A 84 10.72 -12.25 -5.82
C PHE A 84 9.75 -11.82 -6.94
N GLN A 85 9.45 -12.73 -7.87
CA GLN A 85 8.45 -12.49 -8.90
C GLN A 85 7.05 -12.33 -8.29
N SER A 86 6.67 -13.16 -7.31
CA SER A 86 5.40 -13.01 -6.59
C SER A 86 5.32 -11.67 -5.85
N LEU A 87 6.41 -11.22 -5.23
CA LEU A 87 6.46 -9.92 -4.56
C LEU A 87 6.29 -8.76 -5.55
N ARG A 88 6.92 -8.85 -6.73
CA ARG A 88 6.70 -7.87 -7.82
C ARG A 88 5.25 -7.84 -8.28
N GLN A 89 4.60 -8.99 -8.42
CA GLN A 89 3.18 -9.07 -8.77
C GLN A 89 2.28 -8.44 -7.69
N ILE A 90 2.57 -8.65 -6.40
CA ILE A 90 1.86 -7.96 -5.32
C ILE A 90 2.03 -6.45 -5.46
N PHE A 91 3.25 -5.98 -5.67
CA PHE A 91 3.51 -4.55 -5.85
C PHE A 91 2.78 -3.94 -7.05
N GLU A 92 2.72 -4.64 -8.19
CA GLU A 92 1.92 -4.22 -9.34
C GLU A 92 0.43 -4.13 -8.99
N LYS A 93 -0.12 -5.12 -8.28
CA LYS A 93 -1.51 -5.09 -7.78
C LYS A 93 -1.75 -3.91 -6.83
N MET A 94 -0.78 -3.56 -5.98
CA MET A 94 -0.84 -2.38 -5.12
C MET A 94 -0.85 -1.09 -5.96
N GLY A 95 -0.02 -1.01 -6.99
CA GLY A 95 -0.03 0.08 -7.97
C GLY A 95 -1.38 0.26 -8.67
N ILE A 96 -2.09 -0.84 -8.95
CA ILE A 96 -3.46 -0.80 -9.48
C ILE A 96 -4.43 -0.20 -8.45
N GLN A 97 -4.36 -0.58 -7.17
CA GLN A 97 -5.23 0.02 -6.14
C GLN A 97 -4.91 1.51 -5.93
N TYR A 98 -3.62 1.88 -5.94
CA TYR A 98 -3.19 3.28 -5.93
C TYR A 98 -3.77 4.07 -7.10
N THR A 99 -3.74 3.51 -8.31
CA THR A 99 -4.31 4.16 -9.50
C THR A 99 -5.81 4.35 -9.36
N LYS A 100 -6.53 3.36 -8.81
CA LYS A 100 -7.96 3.53 -8.48
C LYS A 100 -8.15 4.68 -7.51
N MET A 101 -7.44 4.68 -6.37
CA MET A 101 -7.50 5.75 -5.38
C MET A 101 -7.30 7.13 -6.01
N LYS A 102 -6.29 7.27 -6.89
CA LYS A 102 -6.02 8.49 -7.63
C LYS A 102 -7.21 8.92 -8.51
N ILE A 103 -7.82 7.98 -9.23
CA ILE A 103 -9.01 8.25 -10.05
C ILE A 103 -10.16 8.75 -9.17
N GLN A 104 -10.38 8.16 -7.99
CA GLN A 104 -11.41 8.65 -7.05
C GLN A 104 -11.13 10.09 -6.59
N ILE A 105 -9.88 10.45 -6.31
CA ILE A 105 -9.53 11.85 -5.96
C ILE A 105 -9.85 12.80 -7.12
N LEU A 106 -9.41 12.47 -8.34
CA LEU A 106 -9.68 13.30 -9.52
C LEU A 106 -11.19 13.46 -9.78
N GLN A 107 -11.98 12.41 -9.53
CA GLN A 107 -13.44 12.48 -9.62
C GLN A 107 -14.06 13.39 -8.54
N MET A 108 -13.50 13.41 -7.33
CA MET A 108 -13.95 14.32 -6.27
C MET A 108 -13.58 15.77 -6.58
N GLU A 109 -12.38 16.03 -7.09
CA GLU A 109 -11.93 17.36 -7.52
C GLU A 109 -12.78 17.88 -8.69
N SER A 110 -13.03 17.05 -9.70
CA SER A 110 -13.94 17.39 -10.79
C SER A 110 -15.37 17.66 -10.30
N LEU A 111 -15.86 16.91 -9.31
CA LEU A 111 -17.17 17.16 -8.71
C LEU A 111 -17.22 18.49 -7.95
N LEU A 112 -16.12 18.89 -7.30
CA LEU A 112 -15.98 20.18 -6.63
C LEU A 112 -16.03 21.34 -7.63
N GLU A 113 -15.30 21.21 -8.74
CA GLU A 113 -15.29 22.19 -9.83
C GLU A 113 -16.68 22.32 -10.47
N GLU A 114 -17.30 21.20 -10.87
CA GLU A 114 -18.65 21.18 -11.45
C GLU A 114 -19.71 21.80 -10.49
N SER A 115 -19.56 21.57 -9.18
CA SER A 115 -20.41 22.16 -8.14
C SER A 115 -20.25 23.67 -8.09
N CYS A 116 -19.01 24.16 -8.12
CA CYS A 116 -18.70 25.58 -8.10
C CYS A 116 -19.26 26.29 -9.33
N GLU A 117 -19.11 25.71 -10.51
CA GLU A 117 -19.65 26.25 -11.76
C GLU A 117 -21.18 26.28 -11.79
N SER A 118 -21.84 25.25 -11.25
CA SER A 118 -23.29 25.09 -11.35
C SER A 118 -24.08 25.79 -10.24
N LEU A 119 -23.52 25.84 -9.03
CA LEU A 119 -24.22 26.26 -7.80
C LEU A 119 -23.51 27.42 -7.08
N GLY A 120 -22.31 27.79 -7.52
CA GLY A 120 -21.52 28.89 -6.97
C GLY A 120 -20.57 28.47 -5.83
N GLU A 121 -19.66 29.39 -5.52
CA GLU A 121 -18.65 29.21 -4.45
C GLU A 121 -19.29 29.05 -3.08
N GLU A 122 -20.34 29.83 -2.78
CA GLU A 122 -21.01 29.80 -1.47
C GLU A 122 -21.60 28.42 -1.14
N PHE A 123 -22.20 27.76 -2.14
CA PHE A 123 -22.69 26.40 -1.97
C PHE A 123 -21.53 25.41 -1.77
N THR A 124 -20.46 25.58 -2.54
CA THR A 124 -19.40 24.58 -2.66
C THR A 124 -18.46 24.55 -1.44
N TYR A 125 -18.15 25.73 -0.89
CA TYR A 125 -17.15 25.89 0.18
C TYR A 125 -17.77 26.16 1.55
N ASN A 126 -18.91 26.84 1.62
CA ASN A 126 -19.49 27.29 2.89
C ASN A 126 -20.76 26.54 3.29
N THR A 127 -21.51 26.01 2.33
CA THR A 127 -22.75 25.28 2.61
C THR A 127 -22.45 23.82 2.92
N SER A 128 -23.00 23.31 4.02
CA SER A 128 -22.94 21.89 4.34
C SER A 128 -23.58 21.07 3.23
N LEU A 129 -22.83 20.13 2.66
CA LEU A 129 -23.37 19.23 1.66
C LEU A 129 -24.37 18.29 2.32
N TYR A 130 -23.96 17.59 3.38
CA TYR A 130 -24.82 16.68 4.14
C TYR A 130 -25.34 17.35 5.41
N LEU A 131 -24.69 17.11 6.56
CA LEU A 131 -25.12 17.60 7.87
C LEU A 131 -24.33 18.85 8.26
N THR A 132 -23.00 18.74 8.31
CA THR A 132 -22.13 19.81 8.81
C THR A 132 -20.95 20.12 7.91
N CYS A 133 -20.57 19.19 7.03
CA CYS A 133 -19.36 19.34 6.21
C CYS A 133 -19.68 19.84 4.78
N PRO A 134 -18.98 20.87 4.27
CA PRO A 134 -19.02 21.23 2.85
C PRO A 134 -18.33 20.17 1.98
N LEU A 135 -18.60 20.19 0.67
CA LEU A 135 -18.02 19.26 -0.30
C LEU A 135 -16.48 19.25 -0.25
N GLU A 136 -15.88 20.44 -0.15
CA GLU A 136 -14.43 20.64 -0.07
C GLU A 136 -13.77 19.85 1.07
N THR A 137 -14.44 19.69 2.21
CA THR A 137 -13.89 18.96 3.36
C THR A 137 -13.60 17.50 3.00
N PHE A 138 -14.47 16.86 2.22
CA PHE A 138 -14.28 15.48 1.77
C PHE A 138 -13.15 15.36 0.76
N VAL A 139 -13.06 16.31 -0.18
CA VAL A 139 -12.01 16.37 -1.20
C VAL A 139 -10.65 16.53 -0.52
N ASN A 140 -10.50 17.53 0.36
CA ASN A 140 -9.25 17.84 1.05
C ASN A 140 -8.77 16.68 1.94
N LYS A 141 -9.68 16.10 2.75
CA LYS A 141 -9.33 14.95 3.61
C LYS A 141 -8.95 13.71 2.79
N SER A 142 -9.65 13.43 1.69
CA SER A 142 -9.31 12.32 0.80
C SER A 142 -7.96 12.54 0.10
N GLY A 143 -7.66 13.78 -0.31
CA GLY A 143 -6.37 14.16 -0.89
C GLY A 143 -5.20 13.95 0.06
N ASN A 144 -5.37 14.33 1.33
CA ASN A 144 -4.36 14.05 2.37
C ASN A 144 -4.12 12.55 2.55
N ILE A 145 -5.19 11.74 2.54
CA ILE A 145 -5.07 10.28 2.58
C ILE A 145 -4.33 9.74 1.36
N MET A 146 -4.65 10.22 0.16
CA MET A 146 -3.97 9.82 -1.07
C MET A 146 -2.46 10.14 -1.05
N ASN A 147 -2.06 11.26 -0.45
CA ASN A 147 -0.65 11.59 -0.30
C ASN A 147 0.11 10.56 0.57
N MET A 148 -0.51 10.05 1.63
CA MET A 148 0.04 8.98 2.46
C MET A 148 0.33 7.72 1.63
N TYR A 149 -0.65 7.30 0.81
CA TYR A 149 -0.47 6.13 -0.07
C TYR A 149 0.57 6.37 -1.18
N THR A 150 0.72 7.61 -1.66
CA THR A 150 1.79 7.97 -2.61
C THR A 150 3.17 7.73 -1.99
N GLN A 151 3.38 8.23 -0.77
CA GLN A 151 4.65 8.07 -0.06
C GLN A 151 4.92 6.60 0.27
N GLU A 152 3.91 5.86 0.72
CA GLU A 152 4.04 4.44 1.03
C GLU A 152 4.35 3.60 -0.22
N LEU A 153 3.72 3.88 -1.37
CA LEU A 153 4.02 3.18 -2.63
C LEU A 153 5.49 3.40 -3.05
N ASN A 154 5.99 4.63 -2.93
CA ASN A 154 7.37 4.97 -3.25
C ASN A 154 8.37 4.27 -2.30
N LEU A 155 8.03 4.14 -1.01
CA LEU A 155 8.80 3.36 -0.06
C LEU A 155 8.87 1.89 -0.49
N LYS A 156 7.73 1.26 -0.78
CA LYS A 156 7.68 -0.14 -1.21
C LYS A 156 8.43 -0.39 -2.52
N GLN A 157 8.37 0.54 -3.47
CA GLN A 157 9.18 0.50 -4.69
C GLN A 157 10.68 0.50 -4.36
N SER A 158 11.10 1.39 -3.45
CA SER A 158 12.49 1.50 -3.00
C SER A 158 12.96 0.22 -2.31
N ILE A 159 12.11 -0.36 -1.46
CA ILE A 159 12.35 -1.65 -0.82
C ILE A 159 12.61 -2.72 -1.90
N ILE A 160 11.68 -2.92 -2.83
CA ILE A 160 11.79 -3.97 -3.87
C ILE A 160 13.06 -3.80 -4.71
N SER A 161 13.41 -2.57 -5.08
CA SER A 161 14.62 -2.28 -5.86
C SER A 161 15.92 -2.58 -5.09
N SER A 162 15.88 -2.60 -3.75
CA SER A 162 17.05 -2.88 -2.91
C SER A 162 17.20 -4.35 -2.49
N ILE A 163 16.17 -5.18 -2.72
CA ILE A 163 16.17 -6.60 -2.29
C ILE A 163 17.32 -7.41 -2.90
N GLU A 164 17.67 -7.15 -4.16
CA GLU A 164 18.74 -7.91 -4.81
C GLU A 164 20.12 -7.59 -4.22
N THR A 165 20.34 -6.35 -3.79
CA THR A 165 21.65 -5.87 -3.33
C THR A 165 21.84 -5.92 -1.82
N ILE A 166 20.76 -6.12 -1.07
CA ILE A 166 20.81 -6.13 0.39
C ILE A 166 21.31 -7.46 0.94
N ASN A 167 22.38 -7.41 1.74
CA ASN A 167 22.97 -8.57 2.42
C ASN A 167 23.20 -8.35 3.93
N GLU A 168 22.90 -7.15 4.44
CA GLU A 168 23.06 -6.80 5.86
C GLU A 168 21.76 -7.08 6.63
N ARG A 169 21.86 -7.88 7.70
CA ARG A 169 20.73 -8.30 8.55
C ARG A 169 19.93 -7.11 9.08
N ASP A 170 20.60 -6.08 9.58
CA ASP A 170 19.94 -4.90 10.15
C ASP A 170 19.12 -4.16 9.10
N LYS A 171 19.66 -4.01 7.89
CA LYS A 171 18.93 -3.39 6.77
C LYS A 171 17.71 -4.23 6.37
N ILE A 172 17.84 -5.57 6.36
CA ILE A 172 16.74 -6.48 6.05
C ILE A 172 15.60 -6.31 7.07
N MET A 173 15.96 -6.26 8.36
CA MET A 173 15.01 -6.03 9.44
C MET A 173 14.32 -4.67 9.34
N VAL A 174 15.06 -3.61 8.99
CA VAL A 174 14.48 -2.28 8.76
C VAL A 174 13.48 -2.31 7.60
N MET A 175 13.79 -3.00 6.50
CA MET A 175 12.89 -3.12 5.34
C MET A 175 11.60 -3.86 5.69
N LEU A 176 11.71 -5.01 6.38
CA LEU A 176 10.54 -5.78 6.82
C LEU A 176 9.69 -4.98 7.82
N SER A 177 10.33 -4.31 8.78
CA SER A 177 9.65 -3.45 9.74
C SER A 177 8.95 -2.27 9.04
N SER A 178 9.59 -1.67 8.03
CA SER A 178 9.00 -0.60 7.24
C SER A 178 7.80 -1.08 6.43
N TRP A 179 7.89 -2.28 5.83
CA TRP A 179 6.77 -2.87 5.10
C TRP A 179 5.58 -3.18 6.01
N LEU A 180 5.84 -3.78 7.19
CA LEU A 180 4.84 -4.13 8.19
C LEU A 180 4.12 -2.88 8.72
N ASN A 181 4.88 -1.87 9.15
CA ASN A 181 4.32 -0.73 9.88
C ASN A 181 3.74 0.35 8.96
N GLN A 182 4.06 0.34 7.66
CA GLN A 182 3.61 1.34 6.68
C GLN A 182 3.75 2.78 7.22
N PRO A 183 4.98 3.26 7.50
CA PRO A 183 5.22 4.44 8.32
C PRO A 183 4.59 5.74 7.78
N PHE A 184 4.24 5.78 6.49
CA PHE A 184 3.58 6.93 5.89
C PHE A 184 2.04 6.89 6.01
N ILE A 185 1.47 5.76 6.40
CA ILE A 185 0.02 5.59 6.57
C ILE A 185 -0.37 5.89 8.03
N ASN A 186 -1.05 7.02 8.22
CA ASN A 186 -1.66 7.36 9.49
C ASN A 186 -3.06 6.72 9.59
N THR A 187 -3.14 5.57 10.26
CA THR A 187 -4.40 4.84 10.48
C THR A 187 -5.42 5.66 11.28
N GLN A 188 -4.96 6.50 12.22
CA GLN A 188 -5.85 7.33 13.02
C GLN A 188 -6.55 8.39 12.17
N MET A 189 -5.80 9.06 11.28
CA MET A 189 -6.38 10.03 10.33
C MET A 189 -7.39 9.37 9.38
N ILE A 190 -7.09 8.16 8.90
CA ILE A 190 -8.02 7.39 8.07
C ILE A 190 -9.30 7.07 8.85
N LYS A 191 -9.17 6.61 10.09
CA LYS A 191 -10.31 6.26 10.94
C LYS A 191 -11.20 7.47 11.23
N GLU A 192 -10.62 8.61 11.60
CA GLU A 192 -11.35 9.86 11.80
C GLU A 192 -12.09 10.30 10.54
N PHE A 193 -11.49 10.13 9.37
CA PHE A 193 -12.15 10.43 8.12
C PHE A 193 -13.33 9.49 7.84
N GLU A 194 -13.19 8.20 8.13
CA GLU A 194 -14.27 7.23 7.98
C GLU A 194 -15.43 7.50 8.95
N GLU A 195 -15.13 7.88 10.18
CA GLU A 195 -16.13 8.30 11.17
C GLU A 195 -16.89 9.54 10.67
N ILE A 196 -16.20 10.53 10.09
CA ILE A 196 -16.86 11.69 9.46
C ILE A 196 -17.77 11.25 8.31
N CYS A 197 -17.30 10.36 7.43
CA CYS A 197 -18.11 9.87 6.31
C CYS A 197 -19.35 9.12 6.81
N GLU A 198 -19.22 8.29 7.85
CA GLU A 198 -20.34 7.54 8.41
C GLU A 198 -21.36 8.46 9.08
N VAL A 199 -20.92 9.46 9.85
CA VAL A 199 -21.81 10.43 10.49
C VAL A 199 -22.52 11.30 9.46
N GLU A 200 -21.78 11.91 8.53
CA GLU A 200 -22.35 12.84 7.56
C GLU A 200 -23.31 12.15 6.58
N ILE A 201 -22.96 10.95 6.10
CA ILE A 201 -23.66 10.33 4.96
C ILE A 201 -24.77 9.37 5.41
N ASN A 202 -24.59 8.65 6.52
CA ASN A 202 -25.57 7.64 6.93
C ASN A 202 -26.66 8.21 7.85
N TYR A 203 -26.39 9.25 8.63
CA TYR A 203 -27.42 9.86 9.48
C TYR A 203 -28.40 10.73 8.68
N GLU A 204 -28.02 11.24 7.50
CA GLU A 204 -28.97 11.91 6.60
C GLU A 204 -30.10 10.97 6.17
N GLU A 205 -29.83 9.67 5.99
CA GLU A 205 -30.85 8.70 5.54
C GLU A 205 -31.91 8.38 6.61
N ILE A 206 -31.71 8.82 7.86
CA ILE A 206 -32.59 8.57 9.00
C ILE A 206 -33.50 9.78 9.30
N LEU A 207 -33.18 10.96 8.77
CA LEU A 207 -33.92 12.22 8.95
C LEU A 207 -34.89 12.49 7.80
#